data_AF-A0A1Z5L7X6-F1
#
_entry.id   AF-A0A1Z5L7X6-F1
#
_cell.length_a   1.000
_cell.length_b   1.000
_cell.length_c   1.000
_cell.angle_alpha   90.00
_cell.angle_beta   90.00
_cell.angle_gamma   90.00
#
_symmetry.space_group_name_H-M   'P 1'
#
loop_
_entity.id
_entity.type
_entity.pdbx_description
1 polymer ?
#
loop_
_entity_poly.entity_id
_entity_poly.type
_entity_poly.pdbx_seq_one_letter_code
_entity_poly.pdbx_strand_id
1 'polypeptide(L)'
;MLARMFADTMWPSAIDSDGAYLIDRCPSYFEPILNYLRHGQLILDKNIAPQGVLEEAKFFGIESLVPMLEQMVMSDAGPGDHTPLTRRDVVQILTSTSHLSELRFQSVNLSGADLSRLDLRHINFKYSNLQK
;
A
#
# COMPACT_ATOMS: atom_id res chain seq x y z
N MET A 1 -20.05 -13.96 -2.64
CA MET A 1 -20.15 -15.10 -1.71
C MET A 1 -21.10 -14.81 -0.54
N LEU A 2 -20.84 -13.79 0.28
CA LEU A 2 -21.64 -13.49 1.50
C LEU A 2 -23.14 -13.37 1.24
N ALA A 3 -23.54 -12.61 0.22
CA ALA A 3 -24.95 -12.47 -0.14
C ALA A 3 -25.64 -13.83 -0.38
N ARG A 4 -24.93 -14.80 -0.96
CA ARG A 4 -25.47 -16.15 -1.19
C ARG A 4 -25.52 -16.99 0.09
N MET A 5 -24.58 -16.80 1.01
CA MET A 5 -24.60 -17.48 2.32
C MET A 5 -25.84 -17.09 3.15
N PHE A 6 -26.30 -15.83 3.03
CA PHE A 6 -27.42 -15.30 3.81
C PHE A 6 -28.75 -15.21 3.05
N ALA A 7 -28.76 -15.39 1.72
CA ALA A 7 -29.98 -15.34 0.92
C ALA A 7 -30.65 -16.71 0.72
N ASP A 8 -29.90 -17.81 0.82
CA ASP A 8 -30.40 -19.15 0.51
C ASP A 8 -30.08 -20.15 1.62
N THR A 9 -31.05 -20.99 1.98
CA THR A 9 -30.92 -22.07 2.97
C THR A 9 -29.99 -23.21 2.50
N MET A 10 -29.57 -23.20 1.23
CA MET A 10 -28.78 -24.29 0.64
C MET A 10 -27.25 -24.16 0.82
N TRP A 11 -26.74 -23.16 1.54
CA TRP A 11 -25.30 -23.10 1.81
C TRP A 11 -24.94 -24.01 3.01
N PRO A 12 -24.11 -25.05 2.82
CA PRO A 12 -23.80 -26.04 3.86
C PRO A 12 -22.69 -25.52 4.82
N SER A 13 -22.80 -24.28 5.30
CA SER A 13 -21.89 -23.81 6.36
C SER A 13 -22.30 -24.45 7.69
N ALA A 14 -21.31 -24.84 8.49
CA ALA A 14 -21.57 -25.25 9.86
C ALA A 14 -22.18 -24.05 10.62
N ILE A 15 -23.30 -24.29 11.29
CA ILE A 15 -23.93 -23.34 12.20
C ILE A 15 -23.82 -23.93 13.60
N ASP A 16 -23.42 -23.13 14.57
CA ASP A 16 -23.35 -23.56 15.97
C ASP A 16 -24.73 -23.53 16.66
N SER A 17 -24.77 -23.88 17.95
CA SER A 17 -26.01 -23.88 18.74
C SER A 17 -26.66 -22.50 18.90
N ASP A 18 -25.88 -21.44 18.72
CA ASP A 18 -26.33 -20.05 18.89
C ASP A 18 -26.78 -19.42 17.56
N GLY A 19 -26.70 -20.18 16.45
CA GLY A 19 -27.09 -19.72 15.13
C GLY A 19 -25.99 -18.97 14.38
N ALA A 20 -24.74 -18.99 14.86
CA ALA A 20 -23.63 -18.33 14.18
C ALA A 20 -23.07 -19.21 13.05
N TYR A 21 -22.81 -18.59 11.90
CA TYR A 21 -22.19 -19.25 10.75
C TYR A 21 -20.68 -19.35 10.93
N LEU A 22 -20.13 -20.55 10.75
CA LEU A 22 -18.69 -20.75 10.69
C LEU A 22 -18.13 -20.25 9.36
N ILE A 23 -17.15 -19.35 9.46
CA ILE A 23 -16.35 -18.84 8.35
C ILE A 23 -14.88 -19.05 8.72
N ASP A 24 -14.21 -19.97 8.04
CA ASP A 24 -12.79 -20.31 8.28
C ASP A 24 -11.85 -19.28 7.61
N ARG A 25 -11.94 -18.02 8.03
CA ARG A 25 -11.18 -16.87 7.48
C ARG A 25 -10.62 -15.99 8.58
N CYS A 26 -9.70 -15.09 8.22
CA CYS A 26 -9.08 -14.17 9.16
C CYS A 26 -10.07 -13.08 9.62
N PRO A 27 -10.41 -12.98 10.92
CA PRO A 27 -11.36 -11.99 11.40
C PRO A 27 -10.85 -10.56 11.27
N SER A 28 -9.54 -10.33 11.48
CA SER A 28 -8.95 -8.99 11.43
C SER A 28 -9.04 -8.34 10.06
N TYR A 29 -8.91 -9.12 8.98
CA TYR A 29 -9.04 -8.61 7.61
C TYR A 29 -10.50 -8.57 7.11
N PHE A 30 -11.39 -9.30 7.79
CA PHE A 30 -12.82 -9.28 7.49
C PHE A 30 -13.53 -8.06 8.08
N GLU A 31 -13.10 -7.57 9.25
CA GLU A 31 -13.73 -6.44 9.93
C GLU A 31 -13.87 -5.17 9.05
N PRO A 32 -12.84 -4.73 8.28
CA PRO A 32 -13.00 -3.62 7.35
C PRO A 32 -14.03 -3.87 6.24
N ILE A 33 -14.13 -5.12 5.74
CA ILE A 33 -15.12 -5.50 4.74
C ILE A 33 -16.52 -5.44 5.32
N LEU A 34 -16.70 -5.96 6.53
CA LEU A 34 -17.98 -5.93 7.22
C LEU A 34 -18.45 -4.49 7.45
N ASN A 35 -17.55 -3.61 7.87
CA ASN A 35 -17.84 -2.19 8.06
C ASN A 35 -18.16 -1.49 6.73
N TYR A 36 -17.41 -1.78 5.66
CA TYR A 36 -17.75 -1.32 4.31
C TYR A 36 -19.17 -1.74 3.89
N LEU A 37 -19.58 -2.98 4.15
CA LEU A 37 -20.93 -3.43 3.84
C LEU A 37 -22.02 -2.73 4.69
N ARG A 38 -21.69 -2.30 5.91
CA ARG A 38 -22.62 -1.58 6.81
C ARG A 38 -22.85 -0.13 6.41
N HIS A 39 -21.78 0.61 6.08
CA HIS A 39 -21.85 2.06 5.88
C HIS A 39 -21.30 2.56 4.54
N GLY A 40 -20.81 1.67 3.68
CA GLY A 40 -20.37 1.99 2.31
C GLY A 40 -18.99 2.65 2.19
N GLN A 41 -18.20 2.72 3.27
CA GLN A 41 -16.88 3.36 3.27
C GLN A 41 -15.80 2.37 3.68
N LEU A 42 -14.69 2.32 2.94
CA LEU A 42 -13.54 1.50 3.29
C LEU A 42 -12.65 2.29 4.26
N ILE A 43 -12.50 1.78 5.48
CA ILE A 43 -11.66 2.36 6.53
C ILE A 43 -10.68 1.27 6.98
N LEU A 44 -9.39 1.57 6.89
CA LEU A 44 -8.31 0.67 7.32
C LEU A 44 -7.53 1.31 8.47
N ASP A 45 -7.41 0.58 9.57
CA ASP A 45 -6.56 0.99 10.68
C ASP A 45 -5.07 0.81 10.33
N LYS A 46 -4.19 1.58 10.98
CA LYS A 46 -2.75 1.64 10.67
C LYS A 46 -2.03 0.28 10.78
N ASN A 47 -2.57 -0.64 11.58
CA ASN A 47 -2.03 -1.98 11.83
C ASN A 47 -2.61 -3.04 10.90
N ILE A 48 -3.50 -2.68 9.97
CA ILE A 48 -4.12 -3.60 9.02
C ILE A 48 -3.47 -3.41 7.65
N ALA A 49 -2.77 -4.45 7.19
CA ALA A 49 -2.18 -4.46 5.85
C ALA A 49 -3.29 -4.48 4.78
N PRO A 50 -3.30 -3.51 3.82
CA PRO A 50 -4.29 -3.48 2.74
C PRO A 50 -4.31 -4.77 1.91
N GLN A 51 -3.15 -5.42 1.75
CA GLN A 51 -3.01 -6.70 1.04
C GLN A 51 -3.88 -7.80 1.66
N GLY A 52 -3.95 -7.89 2.99
CA GLY A 52 -4.78 -8.91 3.64
C GLY A 52 -6.27 -8.69 3.38
N VAL A 53 -6.71 -7.43 3.43
CA VAL A 53 -8.10 -7.04 3.13
C VAL A 53 -8.43 -7.26 1.65
N LEU A 54 -7.48 -7.06 0.74
CA LEU A 54 -7.63 -7.34 -0.68
C LEU A 54 -7.95 -8.81 -0.95
N GLU A 55 -7.22 -9.73 -0.31
CA GLU A 55 -7.46 -11.16 -0.46
C GLU A 55 -8.83 -11.58 0.08
N GLU A 56 -9.26 -11.04 1.22
CA GLU A 56 -10.60 -11.29 1.74
C GLU A 56 -11.69 -10.69 0.83
N ALA A 57 -11.49 -9.49 0.29
CA ALA A 57 -12.44 -8.86 -0.62
C ALA A 57 -12.63 -9.71 -1.90
N LYS A 58 -11.54 -10.26 -2.44
CA LYS A 58 -11.56 -11.22 -3.56
C LYS A 58 -12.29 -12.50 -3.19
N PHE A 59 -11.97 -13.08 -2.02
CA PHE A 59 -12.61 -14.31 -1.53
C PHE A 59 -14.12 -14.16 -1.36
N PHE A 60 -14.58 -13.10 -0.68
CA PHE A 60 -15.99 -12.86 -0.44
C PHE A 60 -16.75 -12.33 -1.68
N GLY A 61 -16.02 -11.95 -2.73
CA GLY A 61 -16.55 -11.43 -3.98
C GLY A 61 -17.10 -10.02 -3.86
N ILE A 62 -16.41 -9.16 -3.10
CA ILE A 62 -16.75 -7.73 -2.94
C ILE A 62 -15.96 -6.94 -3.99
N GLU A 63 -16.36 -7.10 -5.25
CA GLU A 63 -15.63 -6.55 -6.41
C GLU A 63 -15.47 -5.03 -6.37
N SER A 64 -16.41 -4.32 -5.76
CA SER A 64 -16.35 -2.86 -5.62
C SER A 64 -15.16 -2.36 -4.80
N LEU A 65 -14.60 -3.19 -3.92
CA LEU A 65 -13.42 -2.84 -3.12
C LEU A 65 -12.09 -3.13 -3.81
N VAL A 66 -12.07 -4.06 -4.76
CA VAL A 66 -10.84 -4.61 -5.33
C VAL A 66 -9.95 -3.51 -5.95
N PRO A 67 -10.46 -2.62 -6.82
CA PRO A 67 -9.60 -1.58 -7.44
C PRO A 67 -9.00 -0.62 -6.42
N MET A 68 -9.76 -0.23 -5.39
CA MET A 68 -9.28 0.68 -4.34
C MET A 68 -8.18 0.03 -3.50
N LEU A 69 -8.36 -1.24 -3.13
CA LEU A 69 -7.39 -1.99 -2.34
C LEU A 69 -6.11 -2.29 -3.14
N GLU A 70 -6.21 -2.61 -4.43
CA GLU A 70 -5.04 -2.76 -5.30
C GLU A 70 -4.22 -1.47 -5.40
N GLN A 71 -4.87 -0.31 -5.54
CA GLN A 71 -4.18 0.97 -5.51
C GLN A 71 -3.49 1.26 -4.17
N MET A 72 -4.13 0.91 -3.06
CA MET A 72 -3.52 1.06 -1.73
C MET A 72 -2.30 0.16 -1.57
N VAL A 73 -2.36 -1.11 -1.99
CA VAL A 73 -1.21 -2.03 -1.97
C VAL A 73 -0.06 -1.50 -2.82
N MET A 74 -0.33 -1.00 -4.03
CA MET A 74 0.70 -0.42 -4.89
C MET A 74 1.35 0.82 -4.27
N SER A 75 0.59 1.60 -3.50
CA SER A 75 1.10 2.78 -2.80
C SER A 75 1.91 2.41 -1.55
N ASP A 76 1.53 1.31 -0.87
CA ASP A 76 2.19 0.82 0.35
C ASP A 76 3.48 0.05 0.07
N ALA A 77 3.69 -0.41 -1.18
CA ALA A 77 4.95 -1.03 -1.62
C ALA A 77 6.18 -0.10 -1.52
N GLY A 78 5.99 1.16 -1.11
CA GLY A 78 7.03 2.17 -1.01
C GLY A 78 7.50 2.65 -2.38
N PRO A 79 8.36 3.68 -2.41
CA PRO A 79 9.04 4.06 -3.64
C PRO A 79 9.89 2.88 -4.12
N GLY A 80 9.55 2.30 -5.27
CA GLY A 80 10.40 1.31 -5.92
C GLY A 80 11.72 1.93 -6.39
N ASP A 81 12.68 1.11 -6.82
CA ASP A 81 14.02 1.56 -7.24
C ASP A 81 14.00 2.66 -8.33
N HIS A 82 12.92 2.70 -9.12
CA HIS A 82 12.73 3.68 -10.19
C HIS A 82 11.88 4.88 -9.80
N THR A 83 11.39 4.99 -8.56
CA THR A 83 10.63 6.15 -8.13
C THR A 83 11.55 7.37 -8.07
N PRO A 84 11.22 8.50 -8.74
CA PRO A 84 12.05 9.69 -8.69
C PRO A 84 12.13 10.28 -7.29
N LEU A 85 13.34 10.56 -6.83
CA LEU A 85 13.59 11.32 -5.61
C LEU A 85 13.07 12.75 -5.77
N THR A 86 12.38 13.24 -4.75
CA THR A 86 11.92 14.64 -4.72
C THR A 86 13.03 15.58 -4.26
N ARG A 87 12.88 16.88 -4.54
CA ARG A 87 13.79 17.91 -3.98
C ARG A 87 13.92 17.81 -2.46
N ARG A 88 12.82 17.48 -1.76
CA ARG A 88 12.82 17.33 -0.30
C ARG A 88 13.74 16.18 0.13
N ASP A 89 13.70 15.05 -0.57
CA ASP A 89 14.54 13.89 -0.27
C ASP A 89 16.02 14.23 -0.45
N VAL A 90 16.37 14.90 -1.56
CA VAL A 90 17.74 15.33 -1.84
C VAL A 90 18.24 16.30 -0.77
N VAL A 91 17.43 17.31 -0.42
CA VAL A 91 17.78 18.29 0.64
C VAL A 91 18.01 17.59 1.97
N GLN A 92 17.12 16.67 2.36
CA GLN A 92 17.24 15.95 3.62
C GLN A 92 18.55 15.12 3.68
N ILE A 93 18.93 14.47 2.58
CA ILE A 93 20.20 13.73 2.49
C ILE A 93 21.39 14.69 2.65
N LEU A 94 21.37 15.83 1.95
CA LEU A 94 22.45 16.83 2.01
C LEU A 94 22.60 17.45 3.40
N THR A 95 21.50 17.75 4.09
CA THR A 95 21.52 18.35 5.43
C THR A 95 21.92 17.35 6.52
N SER A 96 21.69 16.06 6.29
CA SER A 96 22.00 14.99 7.26
C SER A 96 23.40 14.41 7.08
N THR A 97 24.13 14.83 6.06
CA THR A 97 25.45 14.32 5.72
C THR A 97 26.52 15.41 5.86
N SER A 98 27.73 15.03 6.25
CA SER A 98 28.88 15.94 6.26
C SER A 98 29.21 16.41 4.84
N HIS A 99 29.49 17.70 4.68
CA HIS A 99 29.94 18.31 3.42
C HIS A 99 31.32 17.81 2.94
N LEU A 100 32.04 17.06 3.77
CA LEU A 100 33.35 16.48 3.45
C LEU A 100 33.26 15.02 3.00
N SER A 101 32.09 14.40 3.13
CA SER A 101 31.88 13.00 2.77
C SER A 101 31.47 12.87 1.30
N GLU A 102 32.03 11.89 0.60
CA GLU A 102 31.56 11.53 -0.73
C GLU A 102 30.16 10.90 -0.63
N LEU A 103 29.17 11.52 -1.27
CA LEU A 103 27.80 11.04 -1.33
C LEU A 103 27.59 10.24 -2.63
N ARG A 104 26.96 9.06 -2.53
CA ARG A 104 26.67 8.21 -3.70
C ARG A 104 25.20 8.32 -4.07
N PHE A 105 24.94 8.97 -5.20
CA PHE A 105 23.66 9.01 -5.90
C PHE A 105 23.77 8.16 -7.17
N GLN A 106 24.26 6.93 -7.03
CA GLN A 106 24.40 6.01 -8.17
C GLN A 106 23.10 5.26 -8.40
N SER A 107 22.73 5.09 -9.68
CA SER A 107 21.51 4.39 -10.11
C SER A 107 20.18 4.93 -9.56
N VAL A 108 20.20 6.03 -8.78
CA VAL A 108 18.98 6.67 -8.28
C VAL A 108 18.25 7.39 -9.41
N ASN A 109 16.91 7.41 -9.32
CA ASN A 109 16.11 8.22 -10.19
C ASN A 109 15.97 9.63 -9.61
N LEU A 110 16.44 10.65 -10.31
CA LEU A 110 16.31 12.07 -10.01
C LEU A 110 15.47 12.79 -11.08
N SER A 111 14.72 12.05 -11.90
CA SER A 111 13.95 12.63 -13.01
C SER A 111 12.94 13.64 -12.49
N GLY A 112 12.94 14.85 -13.06
CA GLY A 112 12.06 15.95 -12.63
C GLY A 112 12.40 16.55 -11.26
N ALA A 113 13.45 16.10 -10.57
CA ALA A 113 13.88 16.67 -9.30
C ALA A 113 14.51 18.06 -9.52
N ASP A 114 14.03 19.08 -8.82
CA ASP A 114 14.67 20.40 -8.83
C ASP A 114 15.94 20.38 -7.98
N LEU A 115 17.09 20.29 -8.64
CA LEU A 115 18.43 20.33 -8.03
C LEU A 115 19.01 21.75 -7.94
N SER A 116 18.24 22.78 -8.28
CA SER A 116 18.73 24.16 -8.32
C SER A 116 19.16 24.64 -6.95
N ARG A 117 20.29 25.37 -6.90
CA ARG A 117 20.84 26.00 -5.68
C ARG A 117 21.26 25.01 -4.59
N LEU A 118 21.42 23.73 -4.92
CA LEU A 118 21.99 22.73 -4.00
C LEU A 118 23.51 22.66 -4.18
N ASP A 119 24.24 22.44 -3.08
CA ASP A 119 25.66 22.09 -3.15
C ASP A 119 25.78 20.60 -3.48
N LEU A 120 26.21 20.30 -4.71
CA LEU A 120 26.36 18.94 -5.22
C LEU A 120 27.83 18.55 -5.42
N ARG A 121 28.75 19.27 -4.78
CA ARG A 121 30.18 18.94 -4.83
C ARG A 121 30.42 17.58 -4.15
N HIS A 122 31.36 16.81 -4.69
CA HIS A 122 31.73 15.48 -4.18
C HIS A 122 30.59 14.46 -4.16
N ILE A 123 29.61 14.60 -5.06
CA ILE A 123 28.51 13.64 -5.23
C ILE A 123 28.70 12.83 -6.51
N ASN A 124 28.56 11.52 -6.40
CA ASN A 124 28.67 10.58 -7.50
C ASN A 124 27.29 10.25 -8.10
N PHE A 125 27.03 10.74 -9.32
CA PHE A 125 25.78 10.55 -10.07
C PHE A 125 25.86 9.46 -11.16
N LYS A 126 26.83 8.54 -11.07
CA LYS A 126 26.99 7.53 -12.13
C LYS A 126 25.73 6.67 -12.26
N TYR A 127 25.23 6.50 -13.48
CA TYR A 127 24.01 5.74 -13.80
C TYR A 127 22.70 6.32 -13.22
N SER A 128 22.70 7.53 -12.64
CA SER A 128 21.45 8.15 -12.19
C SER A 128 20.60 8.62 -13.37
N ASN A 129 19.28 8.55 -13.24
CA ASN A 129 18.36 9.16 -14.21
C ASN A 129 18.15 10.65 -13.87
N LEU A 130 18.57 11.56 -14.76
CA LEU A 130 18.50 13.02 -14.60
C LEU A 130 17.58 13.67 -15.65
N GLN A 131 16.68 12.90 -16.27
CA GLN A 131 15.76 13.44 -17.27
C GLN A 131 14.87 14.54 -16.67
N LYS A 132 14.59 15.58 -17.45
CA LYS A 132 13.70 16.68 -17.07
C LYS A 132 12.25 16.26 -17.12
#